data_AF-A0AA37KP73-F1
#
_entry.id   AF-A0AA37KP73-F1
#
_cell.length_a   1.000
_cell.length_b   1.000
_cell.length_c   1.000
_cell.angle_alpha   90.00
_cell.angle_beta   90.00
_cell.angle_gamma   90.00
#
_symmetry.space_group_name_H-M   'P 1'
#
loop_
_entity.id
_entity.type
_entity.pdbx_description
1 polymer ?
#
loop_
_entity_poly.entity_id
_entity_poly.type
_entity_poly.pdbx_seq_one_letter_code
_entity_poly.pdbx_strand_id
1 'polypeptide(L)'
;MNILLYGVPAATADEIAGRYGLKVVNSPDKFDVSGTMMLVPPIDAPRYLLAFYNAMLRHEEDVDAVIICGAESCAVVSTVQYCTPQGKFFTICGDLDGEELASELCGLLDSLFAEGNRINF
;
A
#
# COMPACT_ATOMS: atom_id res chain seq x y z
N MET A 1 4.12 6.95 8.52
CA MET A 1 3.35 6.59 7.31
C MET A 1 3.25 5.08 7.20
N ASN A 2 2.05 4.50 7.28
CA ASN A 2 1.80 3.08 7.01
C ASN A 2 1.15 2.93 5.63
N ILE A 3 1.81 2.18 4.77
CA ILE A 3 1.46 2.09 3.34
C ILE A 3 1.18 0.64 2.98
N LEU A 4 0.05 0.38 2.33
CA LEU A 4 -0.26 -0.93 1.77
C LEU A 4 0.01 -0.96 0.28
N LEU A 5 0.69 -2.00 -0.18
CA LEU A 5 0.96 -2.27 -1.59
C LEU A 5 0.29 -3.56 -2.04
N TYR A 6 -0.46 -3.50 -3.14
CA TYR A 6 -1.03 -4.66 -3.81
C TYR A 6 -0.47 -4.79 -5.22
N GLY A 7 -0.15 -6.01 -5.65
CA GLY A 7 0.31 -6.27 -7.02
C GLY A 7 1.75 -5.81 -7.33
N VAL A 8 2.51 -5.42 -6.30
CA VAL A 8 3.92 -5.02 -6.44
C VAL A 8 4.83 -6.23 -6.14
N PRO A 9 5.88 -6.49 -6.94
CA PRO A 9 6.85 -7.53 -6.63
C PRO A 9 7.56 -7.28 -5.30
N ALA A 10 7.79 -8.34 -4.52
CA ALA A 10 8.39 -8.23 -3.19
C ALA A 10 9.77 -7.54 -3.22
N ALA A 11 10.61 -7.86 -4.21
CA ALA A 11 11.93 -7.25 -4.37
C ALA A 11 11.84 -5.72 -4.56
N THR A 12 10.92 -5.26 -5.40
CA THR A 12 10.68 -3.82 -5.64
C THR A 12 10.18 -3.12 -4.38
N ALA A 13 9.26 -3.74 -3.66
CA ALA A 13 8.74 -3.20 -2.42
C ALA A 13 9.81 -3.14 -1.31
N ASP A 14 10.68 -4.15 -1.19
CA ASP A 14 11.78 -4.15 -0.22
C ASP A 14 12.80 -3.03 -0.53
N GLU A 15 13.15 -2.85 -1.80
CA GLU A 15 14.03 -1.77 -2.25
C GLU A 15 13.44 -0.39 -1.91
N ILE A 16 12.17 -0.18 -2.25
CA ILE A 16 11.46 1.07 -1.99
C ILE A 16 11.31 1.31 -0.49
N ALA A 17 10.93 0.30 0.29
CA ALA A 17 10.85 0.42 1.75
C ALA A 17 12.19 0.89 2.34
N GLY A 18 13.32 0.34 1.87
CA GLY A 18 14.65 0.77 2.25
C GLY A 18 14.93 2.25 1.92
N ARG A 19 14.52 2.71 0.73
CA ARG A 19 14.69 4.10 0.29
C ARG A 19 13.93 5.11 1.16
N TYR A 20 12.72 4.75 1.61
CA TYR A 20 11.86 5.61 2.43
C TYR A 20 12.00 5.37 3.94
N GLY A 21 12.92 4.49 4.37
CA GLY A 21 13.11 4.15 5.78
C GLY A 21 11.90 3.45 6.42
N LEU A 22 11.08 2.78 5.61
CA LEU A 22 9.89 2.07 6.06
C LEU A 22 10.23 0.62 6.44
N LYS A 23 9.59 0.12 7.50
CA LYS A 23 9.71 -1.28 7.89
C LYS A 23 8.73 -2.14 7.12
N VAL A 24 9.22 -3.16 6.41
CA VAL A 24 8.33 -4.11 5.73
C VAL A 24 7.64 -5.02 6.74
N VAL A 25 6.32 -5.11 6.66
CA VAL A 25 5.47 -5.93 7.54
C VAL A 25 4.49 -6.77 6.72
N ASN A 26 3.88 -7.76 7.37
CA ASN A 26 3.00 -8.74 6.73
C ASN A 26 1.55 -8.74 7.27
N SER A 27 1.22 -7.80 8.16
CA SER A 27 -0.14 -7.61 8.69
C SER A 27 -0.31 -6.15 9.12
N PRO A 28 -1.52 -5.58 9.02
CA PRO A 28 -1.84 -4.28 9.60
C PRO A 28 -1.60 -4.22 11.11
N ASP A 29 -1.71 -5.35 11.82
CA ASP A 29 -1.44 -5.43 13.26
C ASP A 29 0.00 -5.10 13.66
N LYS A 30 0.90 -4.96 12.68
CA LYS A 30 2.32 -4.62 12.86
C LYS A 30 2.65 -3.22 12.40
N PHE A 31 1.66 -2.39 12.09
CA PHE A 31 1.87 -0.98 11.82
C PHE A 31 2.56 -0.29 13.00
N ASP A 32 3.41 0.67 12.66
CA ASP A 32 4.33 1.31 13.60
C ASP A 32 4.32 2.81 13.34
N VAL A 33 4.44 3.59 14.41
CA VAL A 33 4.51 5.06 14.34
C VAL A 33 5.73 5.54 13.55
N SER A 34 6.82 4.74 13.47
CA SER A 34 7.98 5.04 12.62
C SER A 34 7.69 4.90 11.13
N GLY A 35 6.56 4.29 10.77
CA GLY A 35 6.15 4.02 9.41
C GLY A 35 6.47 2.60 8.96
N THR A 36 5.54 2.03 8.19
CA THR A 36 5.62 0.66 7.70
C THR A 36 5.16 0.56 6.25
N MET A 37 5.63 -0.47 5.57
CA MET A 37 5.16 -0.86 4.26
C MET A 37 4.65 -2.29 4.34
N MET A 38 3.42 -2.55 3.94
CA MET A 38 2.84 -3.87 3.89
C MET A 38 2.60 -4.30 2.46
N LEU A 39 3.23 -5.39 2.05
CA LEU A 39 2.83 -6.14 0.86
C LEU A 39 1.59 -6.96 1.19
N VAL A 40 0.49 -6.70 0.49
CA VAL A 40 -0.70 -7.53 0.56
C VAL A 40 -0.45 -8.77 -0.29
N PRO A 41 -0.45 -9.98 0.30
CA PRO A 41 -0.28 -11.20 -0.47
C PRO A 41 -1.46 -11.40 -1.43
N PRO A 42 -1.28 -12.16 -2.53
CA PRO A 42 -2.38 -12.52 -3.42
C PRO A 42 -3.55 -13.11 -2.64
N ILE A 43 -4.74 -12.55 -2.83
CA ILE A 43 -5.95 -13.00 -2.15
C ILE A 43 -6.65 -14.01 -3.05
N ASP A 44 -6.29 -15.28 -2.90
CA ASP A 44 -6.80 -16.40 -3.70
C ASP A 44 -8.01 -17.13 -3.06
N ALA A 45 -8.35 -16.78 -1.82
CA ALA A 45 -9.43 -17.40 -1.07
C ALA A 45 -10.28 -16.36 -0.32
N PRO A 46 -11.62 -16.50 -0.28
CA PRO A 46 -12.52 -15.58 0.42
C PRO A 46 -12.18 -15.35 1.90
N ARG A 47 -11.63 -16.37 2.58
CA ARG A 47 -11.20 -16.26 3.99
C ARG A 47 -10.07 -15.26 4.21
N TYR A 48 -9.14 -15.14 3.25
CA TYR A 48 -8.04 -14.19 3.35
C TYR A 48 -8.53 -12.76 3.08
N LEU A 49 -9.49 -12.61 2.15
CA LEU A 49 -10.16 -11.33 1.93
C LEU A 49 -10.87 -10.85 3.20
N LEU A 50 -11.62 -11.73 3.86
CA LEU A 50 -12.32 -11.39 5.11
C LEU A 50 -11.36 -11.07 6.25
N ALA A 51 -10.24 -11.80 6.36
CA ALA A 51 -9.22 -11.52 7.36
C ALA A 51 -8.56 -10.15 7.11
N PHE A 52 -8.23 -9.85 5.85
CA PHE A 52 -7.70 -8.55 5.43
C PHE A 52 -8.69 -7.42 5.73
N TYR A 53 -9.96 -7.60 5.38
CA TYR A 53 -11.04 -6.65 5.69
C TYR A 53 -11.12 -6.34 7.18
N ASN A 54 -11.16 -7.39 8.02
CA ASN A 54 -11.24 -7.23 9.46
C ASN A 54 -10.00 -6.55 10.04
N ALA A 55 -8.82 -6.75 9.45
CA ALA A 55 -7.61 -6.06 9.87
C ALA A 55 -7.66 -4.57 9.47
N MET A 56 -8.04 -4.27 8.22
CA MET A 56 -8.20 -2.89 7.73
C MET A 56 -9.19 -2.08 8.58
N LEU A 57 -10.34 -2.66 8.94
CA LEU A 57 -11.31 -1.99 9.83
C LEU A 57 -10.76 -1.64 11.21
N ARG A 58 -9.80 -2.40 11.74
CA ARG A 58 -9.21 -2.13 13.06
C ARG A 58 -8.14 -1.06 13.03
N HIS A 59 -7.47 -0.92 11.88
CA HIS A 59 -6.31 -0.06 11.68
C HIS A 59 -6.57 1.02 10.63
N GLU A 60 -7.84 1.35 10.38
CA GLU A 60 -8.28 2.27 9.30
C GLU A 60 -7.59 3.64 9.43
N GLU A 61 -7.52 4.15 10.65
CA GLU A 61 -6.89 5.44 10.97
C GLU A 61 -5.37 5.41 10.82
N ASP A 62 -4.75 4.24 11.02
CA ASP A 62 -3.31 4.06 10.94
C ASP A 62 -2.82 3.95 9.49
N VAL A 63 -3.71 3.67 8.53
CA VAL A 63 -3.37 3.58 7.10
C VAL A 63 -3.25 4.96 6.49
N ASP A 64 -2.10 5.27 5.89
CA ASP A 64 -1.86 6.54 5.21
C ASP A 64 -2.08 6.45 3.70
N ALA A 65 -1.81 5.30 3.09
CA ALA A 65 -2.05 5.06 1.68
C ALA A 65 -2.24 3.57 1.37
N VAL A 66 -3.10 3.30 0.39
CA VAL A 66 -3.28 2.00 -0.25
C VAL A 66 -3.02 2.17 -1.73
N ILE A 67 -2.02 1.45 -2.24
CA ILE A 67 -1.55 1.58 -3.62
C ILE A 67 -1.70 0.22 -4.31
N ILE A 68 -2.46 0.19 -5.41
CA ILE A 68 -2.70 -1.01 -6.19
C ILE A 68 -2.03 -0.90 -7.56
N CYS A 69 -1.06 -1.77 -7.82
CA CYS A 69 -0.51 -1.98 -9.15
C CYS A 69 -1.42 -2.95 -9.92
N GLY A 70 -1.83 -2.56 -11.14
CA GLY A 70 -2.67 -3.41 -11.99
C GLY A 70 -4.11 -3.54 -11.49
N ALA A 71 -4.74 -2.42 -11.11
CA ALA A 71 -6.13 -2.39 -10.65
C ALA A 71 -7.12 -3.08 -11.62
N GLU A 72 -6.89 -2.94 -12.92
CA GLU A 72 -7.69 -3.54 -14.01
C GLU A 72 -7.79 -5.08 -13.92
N SER A 73 -6.74 -5.74 -13.42
CA SER A 73 -6.63 -7.20 -13.32
C SER A 73 -6.78 -7.70 -11.87
N CYS A 74 -6.95 -6.79 -10.91
CA CYS A 74 -7.07 -7.12 -9.51
C CYS A 74 -8.53 -7.43 -9.14
N ALA A 75 -8.84 -8.72 -8.98
CA ALA A 75 -10.18 -9.21 -8.64
C ALA A 75 -10.76 -8.65 -7.33
N VAL A 76 -9.91 -8.11 -6.44
CA VAL A 76 -10.29 -7.59 -5.13
C VAL A 76 -10.24 -6.06 -5.05
N VAL A 77 -9.96 -5.37 -6.16
CA VAL A 77 -9.77 -3.91 -6.20
C VAL A 77 -10.95 -3.15 -5.59
N SER A 78 -12.19 -3.52 -5.95
CA SER A 78 -13.39 -2.86 -5.44
C SER A 78 -13.57 -3.08 -3.94
N THR A 79 -13.21 -4.26 -3.44
CA THR A 79 -13.26 -4.56 -2.02
C THR A 79 -12.20 -3.77 -1.27
N VAL A 80 -10.96 -3.75 -1.76
CA VAL A 80 -9.88 -2.97 -1.15
C VAL A 80 -10.22 -1.49 -1.12
N GLN A 81 -10.71 -0.93 -2.23
CA GLN A 81 -11.14 0.46 -2.33
C GLN A 81 -12.24 0.81 -1.33
N TYR A 82 -13.22 -0.07 -1.13
CA TYR A 82 -14.28 0.14 -0.14
C TYR A 82 -13.76 0.24 1.30
N CYS A 83 -12.63 -0.39 1.59
CA CYS A 83 -12.01 -0.40 2.93
C CYS A 83 -10.95 0.68 3.11
N THR A 84 -10.60 1.39 2.04
CA THR A 84 -9.59 2.42 2.10
C THR A 84 -10.25 3.74 2.49
N PRO A 85 -9.69 4.49 3.46
CA PRO A 85 -10.18 5.81 3.78
C PRO A 85 -10.20 6.74 2.56
N GLN A 86 -11.15 7.68 2.54
CA GLN A 86 -11.27 8.63 1.43
C GLN A 86 -9.95 9.40 1.22
N GLY A 87 -9.55 9.54 -0.03
CA GLY A 87 -8.31 10.24 -0.41
C GLY A 87 -7.02 9.44 -0.21
N LYS A 88 -7.08 8.20 0.30
CA LYS A 88 -5.90 7.35 0.55
C LYS A 88 -5.74 6.19 -0.44
N PHE A 89 -6.59 6.11 -1.47
CA PHE A 89 -6.57 5.04 -2.47
C PHE A 89 -5.91 5.49 -3.77
N PHE A 90 -4.90 4.76 -4.21
CA PHE A 90 -4.10 5.08 -5.40
C PHE A 90 -3.91 3.83 -6.28
N THR A 91 -3.71 4.07 -7.58
CA THR A 91 -3.52 3.00 -8.57
C THR A 91 -2.33 3.30 -9.46
N ILE A 92 -1.55 2.27 -9.78
CA ILE A 92 -0.43 2.31 -10.73
C ILE A 92 -0.73 1.34 -11.88
N CYS A 93 -0.29 1.67 -13.09
CA CYS A 93 -0.44 0.80 -14.26
C CYS A 93 0.26 -0.54 -14.04
N GLY A 94 -0.43 -1.64 -14.38
CA GLY A 94 0.08 -3.01 -14.19
C GLY A 94 1.00 -3.51 -15.31
N ASP A 95 1.05 -2.79 -16.43
CA ASP A 95 1.84 -3.17 -17.61
C ASP A 95 3.26 -2.60 -17.60
N LEU A 96 3.63 -1.89 -16.52
CA LEU A 96 4.95 -1.28 -16.35
C LEU A 96 5.99 -2.36 -16.11
N ASP A 97 7.20 -2.14 -16.63
CA ASP A 97 8.34 -2.95 -16.23
C ASP A 97 8.80 -2.62 -14.79
N GLY A 98 9.81 -3.35 -14.29
CA GLY A 98 10.27 -3.19 -12.92
C GLY A 98 10.85 -1.81 -12.61
N GLU A 99 11.54 -1.17 -13.56
CA GLU A 99 12.12 0.16 -13.37
C GLU A 99 11.06 1.25 -13.45
N GLU A 100 10.15 1.14 -14.42
CA GLU A 100 9.01 2.04 -14.58
C GLU A 100 8.07 1.99 -13.36
N LEU A 101 7.74 0.79 -12.88
CA LEU A 101 6.93 0.60 -11.67
C LEU A 101 7.59 1.24 -10.45
N ALA A 102 8.90 1.05 -10.28
CA ALA A 102 9.63 1.63 -9.16
C ALA A 102 9.65 3.16 -9.25
N SER A 103 9.83 3.71 -10.45
CA SER A 103 9.82 5.16 -10.70
C SER A 103 8.47 5.79 -10.39
N GLU A 104 7.37 5.21 -10.89
CA GLU A 104 6.01 5.67 -10.61
C GLU A 104 5.66 5.58 -9.13
N LEU A 105 6.00 4.45 -8.49
CA LEU A 105 5.77 4.28 -7.05
C LEU A 105 6.58 5.28 -6.23
N CYS A 106 7.84 5.56 -6.59
CA CYS A 106 8.63 6.60 -5.94
C CYS A 106 8.02 8.00 -6.13
N GLY A 107 7.58 8.36 -7.34
CA GLY A 107 6.95 9.66 -7.59
C GLY A 107 5.68 9.88 -6.76
N LEU A 108 4.85 8.84 -6.64
CA LEU A 108 3.67 8.86 -5.79
C LEU A 108 4.04 9.01 -4.31
N LEU A 109 5.00 8.22 -3.82
CA LEU A 109 5.46 8.29 -2.44
C LEU A 109 6.07 9.65 -2.11
N ASP A 110 6.92 10.20 -2.98
CA ASP A 110 7.51 11.54 -2.81
C ASP A 110 6.41 12.61 -2.63
N SER A 111 5.34 12.51 -3.40
CA SER A 111 4.17 13.39 -3.28
C SER A 111 3.45 13.22 -1.94
N LEU A 112 3.21 11.97 -1.52
CA LEU A 112 2.56 11.66 -0.24
C LEU A 112 3.38 12.13 0.97
N PHE A 113 4.70 11.90 0.97
CA PHE A 113 5.58 12.36 2.03
C PHE A 113 5.69 13.89 2.07
N ALA A 114 5.65 14.56 0.90
CA ALA A 114 5.62 16.02 0.83
C ALA A 114 4.31 16.60 1.41
N GLU A 115 3.16 15.96 1.13
CA GLU A 115 1.87 16.35 1.71
C GLU A 115 1.79 16.09 3.21
N GLY A 116 2.21 14.90 3.68
CA GLY A 116 2.24 14.56 5.11
C GLY A 116 3.14 15.50 5.92
N ASN A 117 4.24 15.97 5.33
CA ASN A 117 5.11 16.98 5.96
C ASN A 117 4.48 18.37 6.06
N ARG A 118 3.49 18.71 5.22
CA ARG A 118 2.82 20.03 5.28
C ARG A 118 1.80 20.13 6.41
N ILE A 119 1.29 19.02 6.92
CA ILE A 119 0.30 18.98 8.01
C ILE A 119 0.98 19.13 9.39
N ASN A 120 2.30 18.91 9.46
CA ASN A 120 3.11 19.01 10.69
C ASN A 120 3.73 20.40 10.97
N PHE A 121 3.21 21.48 10.38
CA PHE A 121 3.65 22.87 10.62
C PHE A 121 2.53 23.76 11.15
#